data_AF-A0A7C7XEA9-F1
#
_entry.id   AF-A0A7C7XEA9-F1
#
_cell.length_a   1.000
_cell.length_b   1.000
_cell.length_c   1.000
_cell.angle_alpha   90.00
_cell.angle_beta   90.00
_cell.angle_gamma   90.00
#
_symmetry.space_group_name_H-M   'P 1'
#
loop_
_entity.id
_entity.type
_entity.pdbx_description
1 polymer ?
#
loop_
_entity_poly.entity_id
_entity_poly.type
_entity_poly.pdbx_seq_one_letter_code
_entity_poly.pdbx_strand_id
1 'polypeptide(L)'
;MPDRPLVLQDALLSSPDGLVQQQNRLWFHFQKYPWSLDSPDTNPSSGDHQRLLQQRLVKGLPNPKLAQHLSGAFHLGLSPHIHSYYHLLTDLLPHLLAPPRYPVLVPEGWPQTFADFLCDTGFELKPLSPGVFRVDKLWIPAMGPRDWTSEKRQALLAFFEKAVPKTENHSPRKLYLSRSNAKRRHLVNEIELLPLLQQHGYELVTAETLTIPEQVQLFREATHLVAPHGAGLVNGLFMPRFARILEIRPVPESGAGCFDALFQLGWPGHEVLVPPDSGRFALPPKQLSAVLERWRREEAP
;
A
#
# COMPACT_ATOMS: atom_id res chain seq x y z
N MET A 1 10.67 -9.41 17.44
CA MET A 1 11.18 -8.09 17.88
C MET A 1 10.39 -7.03 17.13
N PRO A 2 9.41 -6.32 17.73
CA PRO A 2 8.53 -5.49 16.93
C PRO A 2 8.92 -3.99 16.94
N ASP A 3 8.71 -3.36 15.79
CA ASP A 3 8.39 -1.94 15.54
C ASP A 3 9.47 -0.85 15.69
N ARG A 4 10.75 -1.18 15.88
CA ARG A 4 11.81 -0.17 15.79
C ARG A 4 12.53 -0.22 14.43
N PRO A 5 12.74 0.95 13.79
CA PRO A 5 13.48 0.99 12.54
C PRO A 5 14.90 0.47 12.75
N LEU A 6 15.42 -0.23 11.75
CA LEU A 6 16.80 -0.67 11.76
C LEU A 6 17.70 0.42 11.20
N VAL A 7 18.75 0.72 11.96
CA VAL A 7 19.76 1.72 11.59
C VAL A 7 21.03 0.99 11.22
N LEU A 8 21.38 1.02 9.93
CA LEU A 8 22.62 0.44 9.42
C LEU A 8 23.66 1.52 9.19
N GLN A 9 24.93 1.16 9.33
CA GLN A 9 26.08 2.01 9.02
C GLN A 9 26.89 1.38 7.89
N ASP A 10 27.46 2.20 7.00
CA ASP A 10 28.27 1.74 5.87
C ASP A 10 27.60 0.62 5.04
N ALA A 11 26.30 0.77 4.81
CA ALA A 11 25.49 -0.24 4.13
C ALA A 11 25.60 -0.11 2.60
N LEU A 12 25.66 -1.25 1.90
CA LEU A 12 25.53 -1.31 0.46
C LEU A 12 24.04 -1.35 0.08
N LEU A 13 23.65 -0.52 -0.86
CA LEU A 13 22.29 -0.37 -1.35
C LEU A 13 22.27 -0.54 -2.87
N SER A 14 21.44 -1.45 -3.36
CA SER A 14 21.06 -1.58 -4.76
C SER A 14 19.83 -0.70 -5.01
N SER A 15 20.00 0.46 -5.66
CA SER A 15 18.86 1.38 -5.89
C SER A 15 17.75 0.85 -6.80
N PRO A 16 17.99 -0.05 -7.78
CA PRO A 16 16.92 -0.55 -8.66
C PRO A 16 15.79 -1.30 -7.95
N ASP A 17 16.07 -1.88 -6.78
CA ASP A 17 15.13 -2.76 -6.07
C ASP A 17 15.15 -2.58 -4.56
N GLY A 18 16.03 -1.74 -4.02
CA GLY A 18 16.14 -1.47 -2.59
C GLY A 18 16.78 -2.61 -1.79
N LEU A 19 17.51 -3.54 -2.42
CA LEU A 19 18.26 -4.56 -1.68
C LEU A 19 19.41 -3.90 -0.90
N VAL A 20 19.41 -4.11 0.42
CA VAL A 20 20.44 -3.61 1.32
C VAL A 20 21.29 -4.77 1.82
N GLN A 21 22.60 -4.58 1.84
CA GLN A 21 23.57 -5.50 2.39
C GLN A 21 24.48 -4.78 3.40
N GLN A 22 24.67 -5.38 4.57
CA GLN A 22 25.71 -5.00 5.52
C GLN A 22 26.38 -6.29 5.99
N GLN A 23 27.67 -6.44 5.70
CA GLN A 23 28.41 -7.69 5.95
C GLN A 23 27.67 -8.89 5.33
N ASN A 24 27.30 -9.88 6.15
CA ASN A 24 26.64 -11.12 5.75
C ASN A 24 25.12 -11.09 5.98
N ARG A 25 24.55 -9.90 6.15
CA ARG A 25 23.10 -9.71 6.33
C ARG A 25 22.50 -8.93 5.18
N LEU A 26 21.31 -9.36 4.76
CA LEU A 26 20.52 -8.71 3.72
C LEU A 26 19.17 -8.25 4.27
N TRP A 27 18.70 -7.13 3.75
CA TRP A 27 17.36 -6.61 3.95
C TRP A 27 16.75 -6.27 2.59
N PHE A 28 15.53 -6.73 2.36
CA PHE A 28 14.85 -6.59 1.08
C PHE A 28 13.36 -6.40 1.29
N HIS A 29 12.77 -5.45 0.56
CA HIS A 29 11.36 -5.11 0.71
C HIS A 29 11.02 -4.70 2.17
N PHE A 30 11.69 -3.64 2.65
CA PHE A 30 11.67 -3.21 4.06
C PHE A 30 12.13 -4.31 5.02
N GLN A 31 12.16 -4.02 6.32
CA GLN A 31 12.64 -4.96 7.32
C GLN A 31 11.48 -5.85 7.82
N LYS A 32 11.12 -6.88 7.05
CA LYS A 32 10.23 -7.94 7.55
C LYS A 32 11.01 -9.05 8.26
N TYR A 33 12.13 -9.49 7.68
CA TYR A 33 13.05 -10.45 8.28
C TYR A 33 14.50 -10.14 7.84
N PRO A 34 15.48 -10.15 8.74
CA PRO A 34 16.88 -10.12 8.33
C PRO A 34 17.24 -11.46 7.67
N TRP A 35 17.86 -11.43 6.49
CA TRP A 35 18.32 -12.64 5.82
C TRP A 35 19.81 -12.84 6.08
N SER A 36 20.16 -13.96 6.71
CA SER A 36 21.54 -14.34 7.01
C SER A 36 22.15 -15.12 5.84
N LEU A 37 23.30 -14.67 5.35
CA LEU A 37 24.13 -15.44 4.43
C LEU A 37 24.95 -16.52 5.17
N ASP A 38 25.22 -16.34 6.46
CA ASP A 38 25.99 -17.28 7.29
C ASP A 38 25.16 -18.43 7.84
N SER A 39 23.85 -18.26 7.94
CA SER A 39 22.95 -19.27 8.51
C SER A 39 21.69 -19.44 7.66
N PRO A 40 21.83 -19.97 6.42
CA PRO A 40 20.70 -20.09 5.49
C PRO A 40 19.51 -20.86 6.05
N ASP A 41 19.74 -21.87 6.87
CA ASP A 41 18.71 -22.73 7.47
C ASP A 41 17.84 -22.00 8.50
N THR A 42 18.31 -20.85 9.00
CA THR A 42 17.56 -20.01 9.96
C THR A 42 16.71 -18.95 9.28
N ASN A 43 16.84 -18.79 7.96
CA ASN A 43 16.05 -17.84 7.20
C ASN A 43 14.59 -18.32 7.08
N PRO A 44 13.63 -17.40 6.88
CA PRO A 44 12.25 -17.76 6.63
C PRO A 44 12.12 -18.78 5.48
N SER A 45 11.44 -19.90 5.74
CA SER A 45 11.35 -21.03 4.82
C SER A 45 10.12 -21.01 3.91
N SER A 46 9.21 -20.04 4.06
CA SER A 46 8.02 -19.89 3.23
C SER A 46 7.60 -18.41 3.02
N GLY A 47 6.86 -18.15 1.93
CA GLY A 47 6.23 -16.85 1.64
C GLY A 47 6.78 -16.11 0.41
N ASP A 48 6.03 -15.12 -0.08
CA ASP A 48 6.38 -14.37 -1.29
C ASP A 48 7.70 -13.59 -1.15
N HIS A 49 7.99 -13.05 0.03
CA HIS A 49 9.25 -12.35 0.32
C HIS A 49 10.47 -13.25 0.13
N GLN A 50 10.40 -14.51 0.58
CA GLN A 50 11.47 -15.50 0.39
C GLN A 50 11.70 -15.75 -1.10
N ARG A 51 10.61 -16.01 -1.86
CA ARG A 51 10.69 -16.27 -3.30
C ARG A 51 11.31 -15.10 -4.04
N LEU A 52 10.89 -13.86 -3.72
CA LEU A 52 11.44 -12.65 -4.33
C LEU A 52 12.93 -12.47 -4.01
N LEU A 53 13.35 -12.67 -2.76
CA LEU A 53 14.75 -12.56 -2.38
C LEU A 53 15.60 -13.66 -3.02
N GLN A 54 15.14 -14.91 -3.03
CA GLN A 54 15.84 -16.02 -3.72
C GLN A 54 15.99 -15.74 -5.22
N GLN A 55 14.92 -15.31 -5.90
CA GLN A 55 14.98 -14.89 -7.30
C GLN A 55 15.96 -13.73 -7.50
N ARG A 56 16.03 -12.81 -6.53
CA ARG A 56 16.98 -11.70 -6.58
C ARG A 56 18.42 -12.16 -6.36
N LEU A 57 18.66 -13.15 -5.48
CA LEU A 57 19.99 -13.72 -5.24
C LEU A 57 20.56 -14.41 -6.48
N VAL A 58 19.72 -15.04 -7.31
CA VAL A 58 20.12 -15.60 -8.62
C VAL A 58 20.71 -14.51 -9.53
N LYS A 59 20.29 -13.25 -9.39
CA LYS A 59 20.84 -12.10 -10.13
C LYS A 59 22.14 -11.54 -9.53
N GLY A 60 22.62 -12.08 -8.41
CA GLY A 60 23.87 -11.70 -7.73
C GLY A 60 23.74 -10.58 -6.69
N LEU A 61 24.73 -10.43 -5.81
CA LEU A 61 24.74 -9.36 -4.79
C LEU A 61 25.30 -8.04 -5.34
N PRO A 62 24.96 -6.88 -4.74
CA PRO A 62 25.55 -5.60 -5.13
C PRO A 62 27.08 -5.66 -5.04
N ASN A 63 27.77 -5.32 -6.13
CA ASN A 63 29.23 -5.32 -6.17
C ASN A 63 29.79 -4.07 -5.44
N PRO A 64 30.51 -4.22 -4.32
CA PRO A 64 31.03 -3.09 -3.56
C PRO A 64 32.01 -2.20 -4.36
N LYS A 65 32.68 -2.76 -5.38
CA LYS A 65 33.62 -2.01 -6.23
C LYS A 65 32.93 -1.01 -7.17
N LEU A 66 31.64 -1.21 -7.42
CA LEU A 66 30.82 -0.32 -8.25
C LEU A 66 30.06 0.71 -7.39
N ALA A 67 30.24 0.66 -6.06
CA ALA A 67 29.46 1.46 -5.15
C ALA A 67 29.88 2.93 -5.17
N GLN A 68 28.93 3.82 -5.45
CA GLN A 68 29.10 5.25 -5.28
C GLN A 68 28.91 5.60 -3.80
N HIS A 69 29.75 6.48 -3.24
CA HIS A 69 29.60 6.89 -1.86
C HIS A 69 28.45 7.89 -1.71
N LEU A 70 27.55 7.63 -0.78
CA LEU A 70 26.41 8.46 -0.45
C LEU A 70 26.52 8.91 1.00
N SER A 71 27.11 10.09 1.20
CA SER A 71 27.35 10.61 2.54
C SER A 71 26.08 11.13 3.20
N GLY A 72 25.95 10.88 4.51
CA GLY A 72 24.83 11.32 5.34
C GLY A 72 23.91 10.21 5.84
N ALA A 73 22.83 10.62 6.51
CA ALA A 73 21.80 9.72 7.02
C ALA A 73 20.54 9.82 6.16
N PHE A 74 19.92 8.68 5.83
CA PHE A 74 18.76 8.62 4.96
C PHE A 74 17.73 7.59 5.42
N HIS A 75 16.46 7.80 5.08
CA HIS A 75 15.44 6.75 5.14
C HIS A 75 15.39 5.95 3.84
N LEU A 76 15.23 4.63 3.95
CA LEU A 76 15.04 3.75 2.80
C LEU A 76 13.59 3.81 2.31
N GLY A 77 13.35 4.57 1.25
CA GLY A 77 12.10 4.56 0.47
C GLY A 77 12.23 3.75 -0.82
N LEU A 78 13.07 2.71 -0.85
CA LEU A 78 13.26 1.85 -2.02
C LEU A 78 12.77 0.43 -1.72
N SER A 79 11.87 -0.06 -2.55
CA SER A 79 11.42 -1.46 -2.50
C SER A 79 10.82 -1.87 -3.85
N PRO A 80 10.71 -3.19 -4.13
CA PRO A 80 10.05 -3.69 -5.34
C PRO A 80 8.58 -3.27 -5.49
N HIS A 81 7.95 -2.76 -4.43
CA HIS A 81 6.54 -2.39 -4.42
C HIS A 81 6.31 -0.91 -4.07
N ILE A 82 7.36 -0.07 -4.03
CA ILE A 82 7.23 1.34 -3.67
C ILE A 82 6.38 2.18 -4.64
N HIS A 83 6.11 1.66 -5.84
CA HIS A 83 5.16 2.28 -6.78
C HIS A 83 3.69 2.03 -6.40
N SER A 84 3.43 1.21 -5.39
CA SER A 84 2.09 0.94 -4.87
C SER A 84 1.68 2.01 -3.87
N TYR A 85 0.51 2.59 -4.11
CA TYR A 85 -0.13 3.50 -3.16
C TYR A 85 -0.30 2.89 -1.76
N TYR A 86 -0.55 1.57 -1.69
CA TYR A 86 -0.60 0.85 -0.41
C TYR A 86 0.73 0.96 0.32
N HIS A 87 1.85 0.53 -0.27
CA HIS A 87 3.15 0.51 0.40
C HIS A 87 3.68 1.92 0.72
N LEU A 88 3.32 2.94 -0.06
CA LEU A 88 3.57 4.33 0.33
C LEU A 88 2.90 4.66 1.67
N LEU A 89 1.58 4.43 1.78
CA LEU A 89 0.81 4.81 2.97
C LEU A 89 1.00 3.88 4.16
N THR A 90 1.23 2.60 3.91
CA THR A 90 1.29 1.59 4.97
C THR A 90 2.71 1.35 5.44
N ASP A 91 3.72 1.44 4.58
CA ASP A 91 5.06 0.98 4.96
C ASP A 91 6.01 2.15 5.10
N LEU A 92 6.05 3.03 4.09
CA LEU A 92 6.95 4.16 4.10
C LEU A 92 6.46 5.28 5.03
N LEU A 93 5.24 5.80 4.82
CA LEU A 93 4.76 6.98 5.53
C LEU A 93 4.80 6.81 7.08
N PRO A 94 4.29 5.71 7.68
CA PRO A 94 4.32 5.55 9.13
C PRO A 94 5.74 5.55 9.72
N HIS A 95 6.72 5.07 8.95
CA HIS A 95 8.13 5.13 9.35
C HIS A 95 8.65 6.57 9.39
N LEU A 96 8.23 7.41 8.43
CA LEU A 96 8.65 8.80 8.34
C LEU A 96 7.97 9.71 9.38
N LEU A 97 6.83 9.31 9.93
CA LEU A 97 6.14 10.07 10.98
C LEU A 97 6.93 10.12 12.29
N ALA A 98 7.78 9.12 12.55
CA ALA A 98 8.61 9.05 13.74
C ALA A 98 9.96 9.75 13.54
N PRO A 99 10.47 10.51 14.54
CA PRO A 99 11.81 11.07 14.47
C PRO A 99 12.89 9.98 14.52
N PRO A 100 14.12 10.26 14.05
CA PRO A 100 14.58 11.50 13.39
C PRO A 100 14.06 11.64 11.96
N ARG A 101 14.07 12.86 11.41
CA ARG A 101 13.75 13.13 10.00
C ARG A 101 15.03 13.28 9.19
N TYR A 102 15.18 12.42 8.19
CA TYR A 102 16.26 12.48 7.20
C TYR A 102 15.67 12.52 5.78
N PRO A 103 16.47 12.83 4.74
CA PRO A 103 16.00 12.70 3.37
C PRO A 103 15.66 11.24 3.04
N VAL A 104 14.61 11.04 2.27
CA VAL A 104 14.10 9.72 1.87
C VAL A 104 14.67 9.33 0.52
N LEU A 105 15.37 8.21 0.44
CA LEU A 105 15.84 7.68 -0.83
C LEU A 105 14.66 7.12 -1.63
N VAL A 106 14.43 7.63 -2.83
CA VAL A 106 13.34 7.23 -3.73
C VAL A 106 13.89 6.89 -5.12
N PRO A 107 13.22 6.04 -5.93
CA PRO A 107 13.74 5.71 -7.25
C PRO A 107 13.62 6.92 -8.18
N GLU A 108 14.53 7.06 -9.14
CA GLU A 108 14.33 7.97 -10.25
C GLU A 108 13.06 7.58 -11.04
N GLY A 109 12.24 8.57 -11.43
CA GLY A 109 10.97 8.32 -12.10
C GLY A 109 9.84 7.80 -11.19
N TRP A 110 9.97 7.94 -9.87
CA TRP A 110 8.90 7.65 -8.93
C TRP A 110 7.64 8.49 -9.25
N PRO A 111 6.41 7.99 -9.00
CA PRO A 111 5.19 8.70 -9.38
C PRO A 111 5.18 10.13 -8.82
N GLN A 112 5.01 11.11 -9.71
CA GLN A 112 5.08 12.54 -9.34
C GLN A 112 4.08 12.88 -8.23
N THR A 113 2.87 12.31 -8.27
CA THR A 113 1.85 12.50 -7.24
C THR A 113 2.28 12.01 -5.85
N PHE A 114 3.17 11.01 -5.76
CA PHE A 114 3.72 10.55 -4.47
C PHE A 114 4.83 11.49 -4.00
N ALA A 115 5.66 11.95 -4.93
CA ALA A 115 6.74 12.89 -4.65
C ALA A 115 6.18 14.23 -4.15
N ASP A 116 5.22 14.80 -4.88
CA ASP A 116 4.53 16.04 -4.54
C ASP A 116 3.92 15.94 -3.14
N PHE A 117 3.16 14.87 -2.87
CA PHE A 117 2.53 14.68 -1.56
C PHE A 117 3.54 14.62 -0.41
N LEU A 118 4.66 13.90 -0.55
CA LEU A 118 5.67 13.84 0.51
C LEU A 118 6.39 15.17 0.69
N CYS A 119 6.74 15.86 -0.40
CA CYS A 119 7.37 17.19 -0.35
C CYS A 119 6.44 18.22 0.30
N ASP A 120 5.17 18.28 -0.13
CA ASP A 120 4.15 19.22 0.39
C ASP A 120 3.85 18.99 1.88
N THR A 121 4.07 17.76 2.36
CA THR A 121 3.91 17.41 3.78
C THR A 121 5.20 17.48 4.61
N GLY A 122 6.26 18.06 4.01
CA GLY A 122 7.50 18.42 4.70
C GLY A 122 8.54 17.31 4.80
N PHE A 123 8.49 16.32 3.90
CA PHE A 123 9.55 15.32 3.74
C PHE A 123 10.50 15.71 2.61
N GLU A 124 11.79 15.58 2.86
CA GLU A 124 12.81 15.78 1.83
C GLU A 124 13.03 14.47 1.07
N LEU A 125 13.00 14.52 -0.27
CA LEU A 125 13.24 13.37 -1.12
C LEU A 125 14.62 13.46 -1.78
N LYS A 126 15.30 12.32 -1.88
CA LYS A 126 16.55 12.17 -2.61
C LYS A 126 16.40 11.06 -3.65
N PRO A 127 16.09 11.41 -4.91
CA PRO A 127 16.05 10.45 -6.00
C PRO A 127 17.42 9.82 -6.22
N LEU A 128 17.44 8.51 -6.45
CA LEU A 128 18.64 7.78 -6.86
C LEU A 128 18.49 7.22 -8.27
N SER A 129 19.48 7.49 -9.12
CA SER A 129 19.61 6.78 -10.39
C SER A 129 19.92 5.29 -10.16
N PRO A 130 19.65 4.42 -11.14
CA PRO A 130 19.97 3.00 -11.04
C PRO A 130 21.47 2.76 -10.78
N GLY A 131 21.81 2.09 -9.68
CA GLY A 131 23.20 1.86 -9.31
C GLY A 131 23.37 1.17 -7.96
N VAL A 132 24.63 1.03 -7.55
CA VAL A 132 25.02 0.55 -6.22
C VAL A 132 25.57 1.73 -5.42
N PHE A 133 25.15 1.87 -4.18
CA PHE A 133 25.54 2.95 -3.29
C PHE A 133 26.08 2.39 -1.98
N ARG A 134 27.12 3.02 -1.44
CA ARG A 134 27.56 2.83 -0.05
C ARG A 134 27.06 4.01 0.77
N VAL A 135 26.17 3.76 1.71
CA VAL A 135 25.46 4.79 2.48
C VAL A 135 26.02 4.83 3.91
N ASP A 136 26.40 6.02 4.39
CA ASP A 136 26.98 6.18 5.75
C ASP A 136 26.01 5.69 6.82
N LYS A 137 24.74 6.11 6.75
CA LYS A 137 23.70 5.71 7.69
C LYS A 137 22.35 5.53 7.00
N LEU A 138 21.77 4.34 7.11
CA LEU A 138 20.50 4.00 6.47
C LEU A 138 19.46 3.56 7.50
N TRP A 139 18.33 4.25 7.52
CA TRP A 139 17.16 3.92 8.34
C TRP A 139 16.19 3.09 7.50
N ILE A 140 15.98 1.84 7.91
CA ILE A 140 15.12 0.90 7.20
C ILE A 140 13.79 0.82 7.95
N PRO A 141 12.65 1.03 7.25
CA PRO A 141 11.32 0.83 7.81
C PRO A 141 11.18 -0.58 8.40
N ALA A 142 10.75 -0.65 9.66
CA ALA A 142 10.38 -1.91 10.30
C ALA A 142 9.00 -2.36 9.79
N MET A 143 8.89 -3.61 9.37
CA MET A 143 7.60 -4.24 9.12
C MET A 143 7.27 -5.13 10.31
N GLY A 144 6.29 -4.69 11.10
CA GLY A 144 5.72 -5.51 12.16
C GLY A 144 5.09 -6.79 11.60
N PRO A 145 4.80 -7.79 12.46
CA PRO A 145 4.13 -9.01 12.03
C PRO A 145 2.70 -8.79 11.53
N ARG A 146 2.10 -7.64 11.87
CA ARG A 146 0.78 -7.21 11.41
C ARG A 146 0.93 -5.97 10.55
N ASP A 147 0.30 -5.96 9.38
CA ASP A 147 0.29 -4.79 8.52
C ASP A 147 -0.51 -3.63 9.13
N TRP A 148 -1.51 -3.93 9.97
CA TRP A 148 -2.34 -2.90 10.62
C TRP A 148 -2.41 -3.09 12.13
N THR A 149 -2.24 -1.98 12.85
CA THR A 149 -2.46 -1.85 14.29
C THR A 149 -3.27 -0.59 14.58
N SER A 150 -3.87 -0.51 15.77
CA SER A 150 -4.60 0.69 16.20
C SER A 150 -3.70 1.92 16.24
N GLU A 151 -2.45 1.76 16.67
CA GLU A 151 -1.45 2.82 16.78
C GLU A 151 -1.07 3.35 15.39
N LYS A 152 -0.79 2.44 14.44
CA LYS A 152 -0.51 2.81 13.04
C LYS A 152 -1.68 3.56 12.41
N ARG A 153 -2.91 3.05 12.62
CA ARG A 153 -4.14 3.70 12.12
C ARG A 153 -4.28 5.12 12.68
N GLN A 154 -4.13 5.28 14.00
CA GLN A 154 -4.24 6.58 14.66
C GLN A 154 -3.16 7.56 14.19
N ALA A 155 -1.91 7.11 14.05
CA ALA A 155 -0.81 7.93 13.57
C ALA A 155 -1.05 8.44 12.15
N LEU A 156 -1.52 7.55 11.25
CA LEU A 156 -1.87 7.93 9.87
C LEU A 156 -3.03 8.91 9.84
N LEU A 157 -4.13 8.64 10.56
CA LEU A 157 -5.27 9.56 10.61
C LEU A 157 -4.86 10.93 11.17
N ALA A 158 -4.10 10.97 12.26
CA ALA A 158 -3.63 12.22 12.85
C ALA A 158 -2.71 13.03 11.91
N PHE A 159 -1.90 12.35 11.10
CA PHE A 159 -1.12 13.00 10.05
C PHE A 159 -2.02 13.58 8.95
N PHE A 160 -2.97 12.80 8.43
CA PHE A 160 -3.87 13.23 7.36
C PHE A 160 -4.88 14.31 7.76
N GLU A 161 -5.27 14.37 9.04
CA GLU A 161 -6.08 15.50 9.56
C GLU A 161 -5.33 16.83 9.45
N LYS A 162 -4.01 16.83 9.55
CA LYS A 162 -3.17 18.04 9.41
C LYS A 162 -2.80 18.30 7.95
N ALA A 163 -2.41 17.25 7.22
CA ALA A 163 -1.94 17.35 5.84
C ALA A 163 -3.07 17.67 4.86
N VAL A 164 -4.29 17.21 5.14
CA VAL A 164 -5.45 17.40 4.27
C VAL A 164 -6.60 17.94 5.13
N PRO A 165 -6.77 19.27 5.26
CA PRO A 165 -7.84 19.87 6.05
C PRO A 165 -9.21 19.46 5.54
N LYS A 166 -10.18 19.18 6.43
CA LYS A 166 -11.54 18.81 6.01
C LYS A 166 -12.26 19.97 5.31
N THR A 167 -13.08 19.64 4.31
CA THR A 167 -14.02 20.56 3.66
C THR A 167 -15.39 20.50 4.34
N GLU A 168 -16.13 21.61 4.34
CA GLU A 168 -17.45 21.70 5.02
C GLU A 168 -18.60 21.01 4.26
N ASN A 169 -18.39 20.64 3.00
CA ASN A 169 -19.43 19.98 2.20
C ASN A 169 -19.40 18.46 2.42
N HIS A 170 -20.49 17.92 2.94
CA HIS A 170 -20.65 16.49 3.20
C HIS A 170 -21.92 15.97 2.56
N SER A 171 -21.92 15.89 1.23
CA SER A 171 -22.90 15.06 0.54
C SER A 171 -22.45 13.60 0.66
N PRO A 172 -23.28 12.68 1.19
CA PRO A 172 -22.91 11.28 1.29
C PRO A 172 -22.79 10.68 -0.12
N ARG A 173 -21.64 10.07 -0.43
CA ARG A 173 -21.35 9.50 -1.75
C ARG A 173 -21.33 7.98 -1.72
N LYS A 174 -21.71 7.35 -2.84
CA LYS A 174 -21.55 5.92 -3.07
C LYS A 174 -20.51 5.74 -4.18
N LEU A 175 -19.39 5.09 -3.88
CA LEU A 175 -18.26 5.02 -4.79
C LEU A 175 -18.08 3.60 -5.33
N TYR A 176 -17.91 3.48 -6.65
CA TYR A 176 -17.35 2.29 -7.27
C TYR A 176 -15.91 2.59 -7.67
N LEU A 177 -14.95 2.00 -6.97
CA LEU A 177 -13.53 2.17 -7.27
C LEU A 177 -13.11 1.18 -8.35
N SER A 178 -12.98 1.67 -9.57
CA SER A 178 -12.52 0.90 -10.72
C SER A 178 -11.04 0.56 -10.64
N ARG A 179 -10.68 -0.54 -11.29
CA ARG A 179 -9.31 -0.99 -11.50
C ARG A 179 -8.98 -1.16 -12.98
N SER A 180 -9.76 -0.56 -13.88
CA SER A 180 -9.57 -0.65 -15.34
C SER A 180 -8.15 -0.27 -15.80
N ASN A 181 -7.52 0.70 -15.13
CA ASN A 181 -6.14 1.12 -15.41
C ASN A 181 -5.06 0.26 -14.71
N ALA A 182 -5.46 -0.70 -13.88
CA ALA A 182 -4.53 -1.54 -13.14
C ALA A 182 -4.09 -2.78 -13.94
N LYS A 183 -2.80 -3.10 -13.89
CA LYS A 183 -2.20 -4.25 -14.59
C LYS A 183 -2.76 -5.62 -14.19
N ARG A 184 -3.38 -5.73 -13.00
CA ARG A 184 -3.85 -7.00 -12.44
C ARG A 184 -5.10 -6.80 -11.59
N ARG A 185 -5.88 -7.87 -11.43
CA ARG A 185 -7.07 -7.92 -10.57
C ARG A 185 -8.08 -6.82 -10.94
N HIS A 186 -8.29 -6.62 -12.23
CA HIS A 186 -9.40 -5.86 -12.78
C HIS A 186 -10.50 -6.83 -13.19
N LEU A 187 -11.77 -6.43 -13.02
CA LEU A 187 -12.90 -7.25 -13.44
C LEU A 187 -12.98 -7.22 -14.97
N VAL A 188 -12.89 -8.38 -15.62
CA VAL A 188 -12.90 -8.45 -17.09
C VAL A 188 -14.27 -8.07 -17.69
N ASN A 189 -15.33 -8.10 -16.88
CA ASN A 189 -16.68 -7.73 -17.27
C ASN A 189 -17.18 -6.45 -16.55
N GLU A 190 -16.28 -5.55 -16.14
CA GLU A 190 -16.63 -4.31 -15.44
C GLU A 190 -17.73 -3.49 -16.16
N ILE A 191 -17.67 -3.41 -17.49
CA ILE A 191 -18.66 -2.69 -18.32
C ILE A 191 -20.09 -3.17 -18.07
N GLU A 192 -20.29 -4.46 -17.79
CA GLU A 192 -21.60 -5.04 -17.50
C GLU A 192 -22.15 -4.60 -16.12
N LEU A 193 -21.27 -4.17 -15.22
CA LEU A 193 -21.63 -3.77 -13.85
C LEU A 193 -21.97 -2.29 -13.75
N LEU A 194 -21.41 -1.44 -14.62
CA LEU A 194 -21.55 0.02 -14.55
C LEU A 194 -23.01 0.50 -14.59
N PRO A 195 -23.90 -0.01 -15.47
CA PRO A 195 -25.30 0.43 -15.49
C PRO A 195 -26.03 0.10 -14.18
N LEU A 196 -25.76 -1.08 -13.61
CA LEU A 196 -26.31 -1.50 -12.32
C LEU A 196 -25.81 -0.58 -11.20
N LEU A 197 -24.51 -0.33 -11.12
CA LEU A 197 -23.91 0.56 -10.13
C LEU A 197 -24.51 1.98 -10.22
N GLN A 198 -24.62 2.52 -11.44
CA GLN A 198 -25.23 3.83 -11.68
C GLN A 198 -26.69 3.89 -11.24
N GLN A 199 -27.48 2.85 -11.52
CA GLN A 199 -28.88 2.74 -11.07
C GLN A 199 -29.00 2.78 -9.54
N HIS A 200 -27.99 2.27 -8.82
CA HIS A 200 -27.92 2.33 -7.36
C HIS A 200 -27.24 3.59 -6.81
N GLY A 201 -26.95 4.57 -7.68
CA GLY A 201 -26.37 5.87 -7.29
C GLY A 201 -24.86 5.84 -7.04
N TYR A 202 -24.15 4.83 -7.54
CA TYR A 202 -22.70 4.76 -7.43
C TYR A 202 -22.02 5.61 -8.51
N GLU A 203 -20.98 6.33 -8.09
CA GLU A 203 -20.09 7.09 -8.94
C GLU A 203 -18.86 6.23 -9.30
N LEU A 204 -18.52 6.18 -10.59
CA LEU A 204 -17.30 5.51 -11.06
C LEU A 204 -16.08 6.37 -10.69
N VAL A 205 -15.13 5.78 -9.96
CA VAL A 205 -13.89 6.43 -9.53
C VAL A 205 -12.69 5.64 -10.03
N THR A 206 -11.74 6.33 -10.64
CA THR A 206 -10.41 5.80 -10.96
C THR A 206 -9.39 6.54 -10.12
N ALA A 207 -8.98 5.97 -8.98
CA ALA A 207 -8.15 6.68 -8.01
C ALA A 207 -6.79 7.12 -8.58
N GLU A 208 -6.25 6.44 -9.59
CA GLU A 208 -4.99 6.81 -10.24
C GLU A 208 -5.03 8.17 -10.95
N THR A 209 -6.23 8.71 -11.24
CA THR A 209 -6.38 10.04 -11.84
C THR A 209 -6.47 11.17 -10.80
N LEU A 210 -6.41 10.83 -9.52
CA LEU A 210 -6.57 11.76 -8.40
C LEU A 210 -5.25 11.89 -7.62
N THR A 211 -4.95 13.10 -7.17
CA THR A 211 -3.91 13.35 -6.17
C THR A 211 -4.27 12.70 -4.83
N ILE A 212 -3.28 12.50 -3.96
CA ILE A 212 -3.51 11.90 -2.65
C ILE A 212 -4.51 12.73 -1.81
N PRO A 213 -4.39 14.07 -1.71
CA PRO A 213 -5.39 14.89 -1.01
C PRO A 213 -6.80 14.76 -1.58
N GLU A 214 -6.97 14.70 -2.91
CA GLU A 214 -8.28 14.49 -3.54
C GLU A 214 -8.87 13.12 -3.20
N GLN A 215 -8.06 12.06 -3.21
CA GLN A 215 -8.49 10.74 -2.74
C GLN A 215 -8.93 10.78 -1.27
N VAL A 216 -8.17 11.44 -0.40
CA VAL A 216 -8.54 11.56 1.02
C VAL A 216 -9.89 12.23 1.20
N GLN A 217 -10.15 13.36 0.51
CA GLN A 217 -11.44 14.05 0.62
C GLN A 217 -12.58 13.22 0.07
N LEU A 218 -12.40 12.64 -1.13
CA LEU A 218 -13.40 11.80 -1.77
C LEU A 218 -13.85 10.66 -0.87
N PHE A 219 -12.91 9.98 -0.21
CA PHE A 219 -13.23 8.85 0.66
C PHE A 219 -13.76 9.26 2.03
N ARG A 220 -13.47 10.47 2.52
CA ARG A 220 -14.14 11.03 3.73
C ARG A 220 -15.64 11.24 3.54
N GLU A 221 -16.06 11.54 2.31
CA GLU A 221 -17.48 11.72 1.93
C GLU A 221 -18.18 10.39 1.59
N ALA A 222 -17.42 9.30 1.43
CA ALA A 222 -17.93 8.04 0.95
C ALA A 222 -18.64 7.24 2.05
N THR A 223 -19.93 7.00 1.88
CA THR A 223 -20.74 6.15 2.75
C THR A 223 -20.76 4.69 2.28
N HIS A 224 -20.49 4.49 0.99
CA HIS A 224 -20.45 3.18 0.36
C HIS A 224 -19.24 3.08 -0.55
N LEU A 225 -18.58 1.92 -0.54
CA LEU A 225 -17.50 1.59 -1.44
C LEU A 225 -17.75 0.20 -2.02
N VAL A 226 -17.78 0.08 -3.34
CA VAL A 226 -17.66 -1.20 -4.05
C VAL A 226 -16.33 -1.15 -4.80
N ALA A 227 -15.45 -2.13 -4.61
CA ALA A 227 -14.14 -2.11 -5.24
C ALA A 227 -13.62 -3.53 -5.50
N PRO A 228 -13.05 -3.83 -6.68
CA PRO A 228 -12.21 -5.00 -6.83
C PRO A 228 -10.95 -4.85 -5.98
N HIS A 229 -10.45 -5.98 -5.47
CA HIS A 229 -9.34 -6.01 -4.53
C HIS A 229 -8.05 -5.36 -5.10
N GLY A 230 -7.48 -4.42 -4.35
CA GLY A 230 -6.17 -3.83 -4.66
C GLY A 230 -5.85 -2.58 -3.84
N ALA A 231 -4.69 -1.98 -4.13
CA ALA A 231 -4.07 -0.92 -3.30
C ALA A 231 -4.99 0.24 -2.94
N GLY A 232 -5.89 0.66 -3.84
CA GLY A 232 -6.81 1.78 -3.59
C GLY A 232 -7.81 1.54 -2.46
N LEU A 233 -8.04 0.28 -2.03
CA LEU A 233 -8.85 -0.03 -0.84
C LEU A 233 -8.27 0.57 0.45
N VAL A 234 -6.98 0.92 0.48
CA VAL A 234 -6.38 1.61 1.64
C VAL A 234 -7.07 2.93 1.93
N ASN A 235 -7.69 3.57 0.93
CA ASN A 235 -8.47 4.79 1.13
C ASN A 235 -9.69 4.57 2.02
N GLY A 236 -10.13 3.33 2.21
CA GLY A 236 -11.13 2.99 3.21
C GLY A 236 -10.74 3.43 4.63
N LEU A 237 -9.44 3.63 4.91
CA LEU A 237 -8.93 4.27 6.13
C LEU A 237 -9.61 5.61 6.43
N PHE A 238 -9.98 6.38 5.40
CA PHE A 238 -10.54 7.73 5.53
C PHE A 238 -12.07 7.75 5.57
N MET A 239 -12.71 6.61 5.27
CA MET A 239 -14.16 6.52 5.26
C MET A 239 -14.75 6.57 6.68
N PRO A 240 -15.97 7.11 6.86
CA PRO A 240 -16.70 7.02 8.11
C PRO A 240 -16.86 5.57 8.58
N ARG A 241 -16.85 5.35 9.90
CA ARG A 241 -16.91 4.00 10.49
C ARG A 241 -18.20 3.24 10.21
N PHE A 242 -19.27 3.96 9.88
CA PHE A 242 -20.57 3.38 9.50
C PHE A 242 -20.64 3.01 8.01
N ALA A 243 -19.59 3.29 7.23
CA ALA A 243 -19.61 3.03 5.80
C ALA A 243 -19.70 1.53 5.49
N ARG A 244 -20.39 1.21 4.39
CA ARG A 244 -20.47 -0.14 3.82
C ARG A 244 -19.38 -0.32 2.78
N ILE A 245 -18.60 -1.40 2.87
CA ILE A 245 -17.47 -1.65 1.97
C ILE A 245 -17.61 -3.06 1.39
N LEU A 246 -17.81 -3.17 0.09
CA LEU A 246 -17.83 -4.42 -0.65
C LEU A 246 -16.51 -4.59 -1.39
N GLU A 247 -15.69 -5.52 -0.90
CA GLU A 247 -14.45 -5.91 -1.55
C GLU A 247 -14.69 -7.13 -2.44
N ILE A 248 -14.44 -6.98 -3.75
CA ILE A 248 -14.57 -8.07 -4.71
C ILE A 248 -13.19 -8.73 -4.89
N ARG A 249 -13.02 -9.97 -4.43
CA ARG A 249 -11.72 -10.67 -4.48
C ARG A 249 -11.67 -11.72 -5.58
N PRO A 250 -10.51 -11.91 -6.25
CA PRO A 250 -10.31 -13.04 -7.16
C PRO A 250 -10.40 -14.40 -6.46
N VAL A 251 -9.84 -14.47 -5.25
CA VAL A 251 -9.86 -15.65 -4.36
C VAL A 251 -10.01 -15.20 -2.90
N PRO A 252 -10.57 -16.02 -2.00
CA PRO A 252 -10.85 -15.61 -0.62
C PRO A 252 -9.65 -15.00 0.12
N GLU A 253 -8.46 -15.53 -0.12
CA GLU A 253 -7.22 -15.19 0.57
C GLU A 253 -6.59 -13.86 0.11
N SER A 254 -7.10 -13.24 -0.96
CA SER A 254 -6.46 -12.07 -1.59
C SER A 254 -6.24 -10.89 -0.63
N GLY A 255 -7.10 -10.72 0.38
CA GLY A 255 -7.03 -9.64 1.37
C GLY A 255 -6.44 -10.02 2.72
N ALA A 256 -6.04 -11.28 2.90
CA ALA A 256 -5.61 -11.81 4.19
C ALA A 256 -4.41 -11.02 4.75
N GLY A 257 -4.54 -10.56 5.99
CA GLY A 257 -3.49 -9.78 6.68
C GLY A 257 -3.35 -8.32 6.25
N CYS A 258 -3.88 -7.94 5.07
CA CYS A 258 -3.85 -6.57 4.54
C CYS A 258 -5.15 -5.82 4.89
N PHE A 259 -6.12 -5.80 3.96
CA PHE A 259 -7.36 -5.05 4.11
C PHE A 259 -8.31 -5.66 5.15
N ASP A 260 -8.27 -6.99 5.33
CA ASP A 260 -8.99 -7.64 6.44
C ASP A 260 -8.58 -7.02 7.78
N ALA A 261 -7.27 -6.87 7.99
CA ALA A 261 -6.75 -6.29 9.22
C ALA A 261 -7.11 -4.81 9.36
N LEU A 262 -7.08 -4.03 8.27
CA LEU A 262 -7.53 -2.63 8.29
C LEU A 262 -9.00 -2.52 8.68
N PHE A 263 -9.89 -3.23 7.99
CA PHE A 263 -11.33 -3.07 8.17
C PHE A 263 -11.81 -3.64 9.51
N GLN A 264 -11.15 -4.67 10.04
CA GLN A 264 -11.37 -5.15 11.41
C GLN A 264 -11.08 -4.09 12.50
N LEU A 265 -10.30 -3.03 12.20
CA LEU A 265 -10.05 -1.94 13.14
C LEU A 265 -11.19 -0.92 13.21
N GLY A 266 -12.25 -1.06 12.40
CA GLY A 266 -13.39 -0.18 12.58
C GLY A 266 -14.50 -0.05 11.55
N TRP A 267 -14.55 -0.90 10.55
CA TRP A 267 -15.57 -0.87 9.50
C TRP A 267 -16.36 -2.19 9.54
N PRO A 268 -17.31 -2.34 10.49
CA PRO A 268 -18.09 -3.57 10.64
C PRO A 268 -18.98 -3.87 9.42
N GLY A 269 -19.22 -2.88 8.55
CA GLY A 269 -19.92 -3.03 7.27
C GLY A 269 -19.02 -3.48 6.11
N HIS A 270 -17.79 -3.94 6.37
CA HIS A 270 -16.94 -4.57 5.36
C HIS A 270 -17.42 -5.99 5.06
N GLU A 271 -17.64 -6.25 3.78
CA GLU A 271 -18.06 -7.54 3.25
C GLU A 271 -17.18 -7.92 2.06
N VAL A 272 -16.98 -9.22 1.88
CA VAL A 272 -16.16 -9.77 0.80
C VAL A 272 -17.06 -10.55 -0.14
N LEU A 273 -16.91 -10.29 -1.44
CA LEU A 273 -17.55 -11.05 -2.50
C LEU A 273 -16.49 -11.72 -3.36
N VAL A 274 -16.53 -13.05 -3.44
CA VAL A 274 -15.67 -13.83 -4.32
C VAL A 274 -16.54 -14.36 -5.46
N PRO A 275 -16.29 -13.98 -6.72
CA PRO A 275 -17.04 -14.51 -7.84
C PRO A 275 -16.81 -16.01 -8.02
N PRO A 276 -17.70 -16.72 -8.74
CA PRO A 276 -17.50 -18.12 -9.07
C PRO A 276 -16.21 -18.33 -9.86
N ASP A 277 -15.53 -19.45 -9.62
CA ASP A 277 -14.38 -19.81 -10.44
C ASP A 277 -14.83 -20.11 -11.87
N SER A 278 -14.42 -19.24 -12.78
CA SER A 278 -14.71 -19.31 -14.21
C SER A 278 -13.42 -19.23 -15.04
N GLY A 279 -12.26 -19.37 -14.39
CA GLY A 279 -10.95 -19.16 -15.01
C GLY A 279 -10.63 -17.70 -15.36
N ARG A 280 -11.55 -16.77 -15.07
CA ARG A 280 -11.35 -15.32 -15.24
C ARG A 280 -11.87 -14.59 -14.01
N PHE A 281 -11.29 -13.44 -13.71
CA PHE A 281 -11.80 -12.57 -12.66
C PHE A 281 -12.97 -11.74 -13.20
N ALA A 282 -14.17 -12.31 -13.13
CA ALA A 282 -15.43 -11.72 -13.61
C ALA A 282 -16.49 -11.85 -12.52
N LEU A 283 -17.31 -10.82 -12.30
CA LEU A 283 -18.39 -10.84 -11.31
C LEU A 283 -19.75 -10.91 -12.02
N PRO A 284 -20.55 -11.97 -11.83
CA PRO A 284 -21.90 -12.01 -12.37
C PRO A 284 -22.75 -10.83 -11.86
N PRO A 285 -23.40 -10.03 -12.74
CA PRO A 285 -24.20 -8.87 -12.32
C PRO A 285 -25.28 -9.19 -11.27
N LYS A 286 -25.84 -10.40 -11.32
CA LYS A 286 -26.82 -10.89 -10.34
C LYS A 286 -26.26 -10.97 -8.90
N GLN A 287 -24.99 -11.34 -8.73
CA GLN A 287 -24.36 -11.39 -7.42
C GLN A 287 -24.15 -9.99 -6.84
N LEU A 288 -23.70 -9.04 -7.67
CA LEU A 288 -23.60 -7.64 -7.25
C LEU A 288 -24.97 -7.06 -6.91
N SER A 289 -25.97 -7.27 -7.78
CA SER A 289 -27.34 -6.79 -7.57
C SER A 289 -27.93 -7.31 -6.27
N ALA A 290 -27.73 -8.58 -5.92
CA ALA A 290 -28.21 -9.15 -4.66
C ALA A 290 -27.64 -8.42 -3.43
N VAL A 291 -26.35 -8.05 -3.45
CA VAL A 291 -25.72 -7.28 -2.37
C VAL A 291 -26.29 -5.87 -2.31
N LEU A 292 -26.38 -5.18 -3.44
CA LEU A 292 -26.86 -3.80 -3.52
C LEU A 292 -28.33 -3.68 -3.08
N GLU A 293 -29.19 -4.62 -3.47
CA GLU A 293 -30.60 -4.67 -3.06
C GLU A 293 -30.77 -5.03 -1.58
N ARG A 294 -29.87 -5.85 -1.01
CA ARG A 294 -29.85 -6.09 0.43
C ARG A 294 -29.48 -4.80 1.18
N TRP A 295 -28.39 -4.12 0.80
CA TRP A 295 -27.98 -2.87 1.44
C TRP A 295 -29.08 -1.81 1.37
N ARG A 296 -29.71 -1.64 0.20
CA ARG A 296 -30.85 -0.74 0.01
C ARG A 296 -32.01 -1.03 0.96
N ARG A 297 -32.34 -2.30 1.19
CA ARG A 297 -33.42 -2.71 2.12
C ARG A 297 -33.07 -2.44 3.58
N GLU A 298 -31.81 -2.62 3.96
CA GLU A 298 -31.33 -2.35 5.32
C GLU A 298 -31.19 -0.85 5.62
N GLU A 299 -31.09 -0.01 4.59
CA GLU A 299 -31.10 1.46 4.68
C GLU A 299 -32.52 2.07 4.62
N ALA A 300 -33.52 1.28 4.26
CA ALA A 300 -34.90 1.76 4.20
C ALA A 300 -35.44 2.02 5.62
N PRO A 301 -36.13 3.14 5.85
CA PRO A 301 -36.68 3.51 7.15
C PRO A 301 -37.76 2.54 7.65
#